data_AF-A0A1Y3W6Z1-F1
#
_entry.id   AF-A0A1Y3W6Z1-F1
#
_cell.length_a   1.000
_cell.length_b   1.000
_cell.length_c   1.000
_cell.angle_alpha   90.00
_cell.angle_beta   90.00
_cell.angle_gamma   90.00
#
_symmetry.space_group_name_H-M   'P 1'
#
loop_
_entity.id
_entity.type
_entity.pdbx_description
1 polymer ?
#
loop_
_entity_poly.entity_id
_entity_poly.type
_entity_poly.pdbx_seq_one_letter_code
_entity_poly.pdbx_strand_id
1 'polypeptide(L)'
;MSNDELKAIGCTPIEDLITEDFGAIGTEERNEFENGCEAFIIGEQLKAERLKAGMTQEQLAAKIGTKKSYISRIENGHADIQLSTLFKIFQGLGRKISFTIM
;
A
#
# COMPACT_ATOMS: atom_id res chain seq x y z
N MET A 1 12.25 16.55 -17.60
CA MET A 1 12.97 15.95 -18.72
C MET A 1 12.07 14.90 -19.34
N SER A 2 12.00 14.79 -20.67
CA SER A 2 11.26 13.74 -21.36
C SER A 2 11.99 12.40 -21.27
N ASN A 3 11.29 11.30 -21.57
CA ASN A 3 11.91 9.97 -21.62
C ASN A 3 13.03 9.90 -22.68
N ASP A 4 12.90 10.63 -23.78
CA ASP A 4 13.94 10.72 -24.81
C ASP A 4 15.19 11.45 -24.31
N GLU A 5 15.02 12.50 -23.50
CA GLU A 5 16.14 13.19 -22.85
C GLU A 5 16.85 12.31 -21.80
N LEU A 6 16.11 11.48 -21.07
CA LEU A 6 16.69 10.51 -20.12
C LEU A 6 17.54 9.46 -20.84
N LYS A 7 17.05 8.91 -21.95
CA LYS A 7 17.79 7.92 -22.74
C LYS A 7 19.05 8.51 -23.35
N ALA A 8 19.00 9.76 -23.81
CA ALA A 8 20.14 10.45 -24.39
C ALA A 8 21.31 10.65 -23.41
N ILE A 9 21.03 10.73 -22.10
CA ILE A 9 22.07 10.80 -21.05
C ILE A 9 22.43 9.42 -20.46
N GLY A 10 21.96 8.33 -21.07
CA GLY A 10 22.25 6.96 -20.64
C GLY A 10 21.39 6.46 -19.46
N CYS A 11 20.30 7.15 -19.13
CA CYS A 11 19.35 6.71 -18.11
C CYS A 11 18.14 6.00 -18.74
N THR A 12 17.69 4.92 -18.11
CA THR A 12 16.46 4.23 -18.49
C THR A 12 15.28 4.74 -17.66
N PRO A 13 14.15 5.15 -18.27
CA PRO A 13 12.94 5.49 -17.54
C PRO A 13 12.45 4.29 -16.70
N ILE A 14 11.98 4.57 -15.48
CA ILE A 14 11.50 3.51 -14.59
C ILE A 14 10.37 2.68 -15.20
N GLU A 15 9.52 3.29 -16.03
CA GLU A 15 8.41 2.60 -16.70
C GLU A 15 8.90 1.54 -17.69
N ASP A 16 10.02 1.80 -18.36
CA ASP A 16 10.62 0.83 -19.29
C ASP A 16 11.15 -0.37 -18.51
N LEU A 17 11.76 -0.15 -17.34
CA LEU A 17 12.24 -1.23 -16.46
C LEU A 17 11.08 -2.04 -15.87
N ILE A 18 10.01 -1.38 -15.41
CA ILE A 18 8.82 -2.08 -14.92
C ILE A 18 8.19 -2.92 -16.03
N THR A 19 8.15 -2.39 -17.26
CA THR A 19 7.64 -3.14 -18.42
C THR A 19 8.51 -4.35 -18.76
N GLU A 20 9.83 -4.23 -18.61
CA GLU A 20 10.78 -5.32 -18.80
C GLU A 20 10.61 -6.42 -17.74
N ASP A 21 10.48 -6.05 -16.47
CA ASP A 21 10.45 -6.98 -15.34
C ASP A 21 9.06 -7.58 -15.07
N PHE A 22 7.97 -6.85 -15.36
CA PHE A 22 6.60 -7.23 -14.98
C PHE A 22 5.60 -7.17 -16.14
N GLY A 23 6.07 -6.92 -17.37
CA GLY A 23 5.24 -6.88 -18.56
C GLY A 23 4.51 -5.55 -18.80
N ALA A 24 3.89 -5.46 -19.97
CA ALA A 24 3.18 -4.28 -20.41
C ALA A 24 1.87 -4.06 -19.63
N ILE A 25 1.40 -2.81 -19.61
CA ILE A 25 0.11 -2.42 -19.02
C ILE A 25 -1.02 -3.31 -19.54
N GLY A 26 -1.79 -3.90 -18.61
CA GLY A 26 -2.92 -4.77 -18.88
C GLY A 26 -2.60 -6.27 -18.95
N THR A 27 -1.34 -6.69 -18.87
CA THR A 27 -1.00 -8.10 -18.67
C THR A 27 -1.33 -8.55 -17.25
N GLU A 28 -1.54 -9.86 -17.06
CA GLU A 28 -1.80 -10.44 -15.73
C GLU A 28 -0.65 -10.15 -14.75
N GLU A 29 0.59 -10.38 -15.19
CA GLU A 29 1.80 -10.11 -14.41
C GLU A 29 1.90 -8.63 -13.98
N ARG A 30 1.61 -7.71 -14.90
CA ARG A 30 1.61 -6.27 -14.61
C ARG A 30 0.51 -5.90 -13.61
N ASN A 31 -0.69 -6.47 -13.76
CA ASN A 31 -1.80 -6.24 -12.83
C ASN A 31 -1.46 -6.75 -11.43
N GLU A 32 -0.82 -7.92 -11.30
CA GLU A 32 -0.36 -8.45 -10.01
C GLU A 32 0.68 -7.53 -9.35
N PHE A 33 1.65 -7.04 -10.12
CA PHE A 33 2.64 -6.06 -9.65
C PHE A 33 1.98 -4.76 -9.16
N GLU A 34 1.06 -4.20 -9.96
CA GLU A 34 0.35 -2.97 -9.61
C GLU A 34 -0.53 -3.15 -8.36
N ASN A 35 -1.28 -4.26 -8.27
CA ASN A 35 -2.06 -4.59 -7.08
C ASN A 35 -1.17 -4.73 -5.83
N GLY A 36 0.02 -5.33 -5.97
CA GLY A 36 1.01 -5.41 -4.89
C GLY A 36 1.52 -4.04 -4.45
N CYS A 37 1.77 -3.15 -5.41
CA CYS A 37 2.18 -1.77 -5.14
C CYS A 37 1.07 -1.00 -4.39
N GLU A 38 -0.19 -1.13 -4.80
CA GLU A 38 -1.33 -0.51 -4.12
C GLU A 38 -1.47 -1.01 -2.67
N ALA A 39 -1.38 -2.34 -2.47
CA ALA A 39 -1.43 -2.94 -1.14
C ALA A 39 -0.30 -2.44 -0.23
N PHE A 40 0.91 -2.31 -0.78
CA PHE A 40 2.05 -1.73 -0.06
C PHE A 40 1.81 -0.28 0.34
N ILE A 41 1.32 0.55 -0.58
CA ILE A 41 1.01 1.97 -0.32
C ILE A 41 -0.01 2.10 0.81
N ILE A 42 -1.09 1.33 0.78
CA ILE A 42 -2.11 1.32 1.82
C ILE A 42 -1.51 0.87 3.16
N GLY A 43 -0.71 -0.19 3.18
CA GLY A 43 -0.04 -0.70 4.37
C GLY A 43 0.86 0.35 5.04
N GLU A 44 1.70 1.03 4.26
CA GLU A 44 2.59 2.09 4.76
C GLU A 44 1.80 3.32 5.24
N GLN A 45 0.70 3.70 4.58
CA GLN A 45 -0.19 4.77 5.06
C GLN A 45 -0.82 4.43 6.42
N LEU A 46 -1.31 3.20 6.59
CA LEU A 46 -1.88 2.73 7.86
C LEU A 46 -0.84 2.77 8.98
N LYS A 47 0.38 2.30 8.70
CA LYS A 47 1.51 2.35 9.63
C LYS A 47 1.85 3.78 10.01
N ALA A 48 1.89 4.69 9.04
CA ALA A 48 2.15 6.11 9.30
C ALA A 48 1.08 6.72 10.21
N GLU A 49 -0.21 6.47 9.95
CA GLU A 49 -1.30 6.96 10.81
C GLU A 49 -1.28 6.33 12.20
N ARG A 50 -0.93 5.05 12.32
CA ARG A 50 -0.72 4.40 13.62
C ARG A 50 0.37 5.08 14.43
N LEU A 51 1.51 5.38 13.79
CA LEU A 51 2.62 6.06 14.44
C LEU A 51 2.25 7.50 14.84
N LYS A 52 1.51 8.24 13.99
CA LYS A 52 0.96 9.56 14.34
C LYS A 52 0.02 9.52 15.54
N ALA A 53 -0.73 8.41 15.70
CA ALA A 53 -1.58 8.18 16.87
C ALA A 53 -0.81 7.73 18.12
N GLY A 54 0.53 7.57 18.04
CA GLY A 54 1.37 7.16 19.16
C GLY A 54 1.16 5.70 19.59
N MET A 55 0.64 4.85 18.69
CA MET A 55 0.30 3.46 19.02
C MET A 55 1.33 2.47 18.49
N THR A 56 1.59 1.41 19.26
CA THR A 56 2.24 0.19 18.78
C THR A 56 1.24 -0.68 18.01
N GLN A 57 1.74 -1.63 17.22
CA GLN A 57 0.87 -2.62 16.54
C GLN A 57 0.02 -3.43 17.53
N GLU A 58 0.58 -3.77 18.70
CA GLU A 58 -0.11 -4.51 19.76
C GLU A 58 -1.28 -3.70 20.33
N GLN A 59 -1.07 -2.41 20.59
CA GLN A 59 -2.11 -1.51 21.10
C GLN A 59 -3.24 -1.32 20.09
N LEU A 60 -2.92 -1.11 18.81
CA LEU A 60 -3.93 -1.02 17.77
C LEU A 60 -4.72 -2.33 17.64
N ALA A 61 -4.02 -3.46 17.64
CA ALA A 61 -4.63 -4.78 17.55
C ALA A 61 -5.61 -5.03 18.71
N ALA A 62 -5.20 -4.75 19.95
CA ALA A 62 -6.05 -4.85 21.12
C ALA A 62 -7.28 -3.95 21.02
N LYS A 63 -7.09 -2.71 20.55
CA LYS A 63 -8.17 -1.72 20.43
C LYS A 63 -9.25 -2.12 19.44
N ILE A 64 -8.90 -2.81 18.35
CA ILE A 64 -9.86 -3.22 17.31
C ILE A 64 -10.27 -4.70 17.41
N GLY A 65 -9.79 -5.41 18.43
CA GLY A 65 -10.11 -6.82 18.67
C GLY A 65 -9.51 -7.77 17.63
N THR A 66 -8.22 -7.62 17.32
CA THR A 66 -7.47 -8.53 16.43
C THR A 66 -6.09 -8.89 16.98
N LYS A 67 -5.32 -9.68 16.23
CA LYS A 67 -3.96 -10.09 16.60
C LYS A 67 -2.93 -9.08 16.07
N LYS A 68 -1.87 -8.82 16.85
CA LYS A 68 -0.71 -8.00 16.40
C LYS A 68 -0.11 -8.49 15.08
N SER A 69 -0.01 -9.81 14.91
CA SER A 69 0.47 -10.41 13.65
C SER A 69 -0.40 -10.04 12.45
N TYR A 70 -1.69 -9.81 12.63
CA TYR A 70 -2.56 -9.36 11.55
C TYR A 70 -2.28 -7.91 11.19
N ILE A 71 -2.18 -7.01 12.17
CA ILE A 71 -1.75 -5.61 11.93
C ILE A 71 -0.39 -5.57 11.23
N SER A 72 0.56 -6.40 11.66
CA SER A 72 1.88 -6.49 11.02
C SER A 72 1.80 -6.94 9.56
N ARG A 73 0.98 -7.94 9.22
CA ARG A 73 0.85 -8.36 7.81
C ARG A 73 0.24 -7.28 6.95
N ILE A 74 -0.78 -6.59 7.48
CA ILE A 74 -1.43 -5.44 6.82
C ILE A 74 -0.41 -4.33 6.52
N GLU A 75 0.34 -3.90 7.54
CA GLU A 75 1.30 -2.80 7.39
C GLU A 75 2.48 -3.10 6.47
N ASN A 76 2.75 -4.38 6.19
CA ASN A 76 3.79 -4.79 5.26
C ASN A 76 3.22 -5.19 3.88
N GLY A 77 1.94 -4.98 3.59
CA GLY A 77 1.33 -5.35 2.30
C GLY A 77 1.15 -6.87 2.08
N HIS A 78 1.24 -7.68 3.12
CA HIS A 78 1.14 -9.16 3.06
C HIS A 78 -0.24 -9.68 3.51
N ALA A 79 -1.29 -8.85 3.41
CA ALA A 79 -2.63 -9.26 3.76
C ALA A 79 -3.69 -8.47 2.99
N ASP A 80 -4.65 -9.19 2.44
CA ASP A 80 -5.92 -8.61 2.01
C ASP A 80 -6.69 -8.09 3.23
N ILE A 81 -7.09 -6.83 3.14
CA ILE A 81 -7.83 -6.16 4.19
C ILE A 81 -9.29 -6.13 3.79
N GLN A 82 -10.13 -6.82 4.56
CA GLN A 82 -11.57 -6.62 4.41
C GLN A 82 -11.93 -5.17 4.73
N LEU A 83 -12.82 -4.58 3.93
CA LEU A 83 -13.24 -3.19 4.12
C LEU A 83 -13.78 -2.92 5.54
N SER A 84 -14.49 -3.88 6.13
CA SER A 84 -14.96 -3.82 7.52
C SER A 84 -13.82 -3.71 8.54
N THR A 85 -12.71 -4.42 8.32
CA THR A 85 -11.49 -4.32 9.13
C THR A 85 -10.82 -2.97 8.94
N LEU A 86 -10.75 -2.47 7.71
CA LEU A 86 -10.19 -1.15 7.42
C LEU A 86 -10.93 -0.06 8.20
N PHE A 87 -12.27 -0.08 8.20
CA PHE A 87 -13.08 0.83 9.02
C PHE A 87 -12.77 0.72 10.53
N LYS A 88 -12.64 -0.50 11.05
CA LYS A 88 -12.27 -0.71 12.47
C LYS A 88 -10.90 -0.14 12.79
N ILE A 89 -9.92 -0.28 11.90
CA ILE A 89 -8.58 0.31 12.06
C ILE A 89 -8.69 1.83 12.16
N PHE A 90 -9.32 2.50 11.20
CA PHE A 90 -9.46 3.97 11.23
C PHE A 90 -10.25 4.46 12.45
N GLN A 91 -11.29 3.75 12.87
CA GLN A 91 -12.00 4.03 14.12
C GLN A 91 -11.07 3.88 15.34
N GLY A 92 -10.26 2.81 15.39
CA GLY A 92 -9.24 2.59 16.42
C GLY A 92 -8.20 3.70 16.47
N LEU A 93 -7.83 4.25 15.32
CA LEU A 93 -6.93 5.38 15.18
C LEU A 93 -7.58 6.75 15.45
N GLY A 94 -8.90 6.82 15.64
CA GLY A 94 -9.62 8.08 15.81
C GLY A 94 -9.66 8.93 14.54
N ARG A 95 -9.63 8.28 13.38
CA ARG A 95 -9.60 8.90 12.05
C ARG A 95 -10.88 8.58 11.28
N LYS A 96 -11.18 9.38 10.26
CA LYS A 96 -12.25 9.12 9.29
C LYS A 96 -11.61 8.72 7.97
N ILE A 97 -12.25 7.79 7.26
CA ILE A 97 -11.89 7.40 5.90
C ILE A 97 -13.02 7.83 4.95
N SER A 98 -12.65 8.28 3.76
CA SER A 98 -13.57 8.61 2.68
C SER A 98 -13.10 7.94 1.40
N PHE A 99 -14.05 7.40 0.63
CA PHE A 99 -13.77 6.84 -0.69
C PHE A 99 -14.44 7.73 -1.74
N THR A 100 -13.76 7.89 -2.86
CA THR A 100 -14.32 8.51 -4.05
C THR A 100 -14.18 7.50 -5.18
N ILE A 101 -15.29 7.13 -5.80
CA ILE A 101 -15.31 6.32 -7.01
C ILE A 101 -15.43 7.32 -8.16
N MET A 102 -14.47 7.27 -9.10
CA MET A 102 -14.41 8.13 -10.28
C MET A 102 -14.94 7.39 -11.50
#